data_AF-A0A9P6AE88-F1
#
_entry.id   AF-A0A9P6AE88-F1
#
_cell.length_a   1.000
_cell.length_b   1.000
_cell.length_c   1.000
_cell.angle_alpha   90.00
_cell.angle_beta   90.00
_cell.angle_gamma   90.00
#
_symmetry.space_group_name_H-M   'P 1'
#
loop_
_entity.id
_entity.type
_entity.pdbx_description
1 polymer ?
#
loop_
_entity_poly.entity_id
_entity_poly.type
_entity_poly.pdbx_seq_one_letter_code
_entity_poly.pdbx_strand_id
1 'polypeptide(L)'
;MSETSVMSNYYTETKAAVKLAGRKPSLNVREKGMAVTNDVIDRCEDSYLAAKDYHIRISKDYSDKGLIVMVCRHDNVIWFINMGPNGEKRYFMLAMMQKLLGELPESFTVGFFYDVICTMHREMEHWQLLPKCLPWLKFATPVFHAYGHQWPCQLSYHPYKNPEFGCTDGEGCEREWNLLNGIILTCRISGFHHRLFIINTKQAYIDKQNLLKLASWQKHQFEDATAKLEEAEAALDRLWIPLDKIKEAWAEQLSTQQAQPPLPEKDAGAKAIE
;
A
#
# COMPACT_ATOMS: atom_id res chain seq x y z
N MET A 1 -24.16 -15.29 9.06
CA MET A 1 -23.44 -15.66 10.29
C MET A 1 -22.38 -14.60 10.52
N SER A 2 -22.48 -13.85 11.62
CA SER A 2 -21.55 -12.78 11.96
C SER A 2 -20.32 -13.37 12.65
N GLU A 3 -19.35 -13.83 11.86
CA GLU A 3 -18.02 -14.10 12.40
C GLU A 3 -17.30 -12.77 12.60
N THR A 4 -17.55 -12.13 13.74
CA THR A 4 -16.49 -11.39 14.42
C THR A 4 -15.43 -12.42 14.88
N SER A 5 -14.72 -13.02 13.91
CA SER A 5 -13.46 -13.70 14.16
C SER A 5 -12.54 -12.63 14.74
N VAL A 6 -12.30 -12.72 16.04
CA VAL A 6 -11.54 -11.75 16.80
C VAL A 6 -10.15 -11.63 16.18
N MET A 7 -9.88 -10.48 15.55
CA MET A 7 -8.54 -10.09 15.07
C MET A 7 -7.48 -10.08 16.20
N SER A 8 -7.85 -10.32 17.46
CA SER A 8 -6.95 -10.14 18.61
C SER A 8 -5.76 -11.09 18.63
N ASN A 9 -5.86 -12.31 18.10
CA ASN A 9 -4.71 -13.23 18.09
C ASN A 9 -3.65 -12.73 17.09
N TYR A 10 -4.06 -12.50 15.84
CA TYR A 10 -3.22 -11.90 14.80
C TYR A 10 -2.65 -10.53 15.22
N TYR A 11 -3.49 -9.69 15.81
CA TYR A 11 -3.09 -8.39 16.37
C TYR A 11 -2.04 -8.53 17.47
N THR A 12 -2.23 -9.46 18.42
CA THR A 12 -1.33 -9.59 19.57
C THR A 12 0.02 -10.16 19.17
N GLU A 13 0.03 -11.18 18.31
CA GLU A 13 1.24 -11.78 17.76
C GLU A 13 2.03 -10.76 16.92
N THR A 14 1.36 -10.08 15.99
CA THR A 14 1.96 -9.05 15.14
C THR A 14 2.50 -7.90 15.99
N LYS A 15 1.73 -7.44 16.98
CA LYS A 15 2.15 -6.36 17.88
C LYS A 15 3.33 -6.77 18.76
N ALA A 16 3.40 -8.02 19.19
CA ALA A 16 4.55 -8.54 19.94
C ALA A 16 5.80 -8.60 19.04
N ALA A 17 5.66 -9.13 17.81
CA ALA A 17 6.75 -9.18 16.83
C ALA A 17 7.29 -7.79 16.48
N VAL A 18 6.40 -6.82 16.20
CA VAL A 18 6.78 -5.42 15.94
C VAL A 18 7.38 -4.74 17.17
N LYS A 19 6.99 -5.11 18.40
CA LYS A 19 7.63 -4.58 19.63
C LYS A 19 9.02 -5.18 19.88
N LEU A 20 9.26 -6.41 19.44
CA LEU A 20 10.54 -7.10 19.53
C LEU A 20 11.51 -6.68 18.42
N ALA A 21 11.01 -5.98 17.38
CA ALA A 21 11.82 -5.33 16.37
C ALA A 21 12.86 -4.39 17.05
N GLY A 22 14.13 -4.73 16.89
CA GLY A 22 15.29 -4.04 17.43
C GLY A 22 15.82 -2.88 16.57
N ARG A 23 17.16 -2.79 16.44
CA ARG A 23 17.86 -1.65 15.80
C ARG A 23 17.39 -1.39 14.37
N LYS A 24 17.36 -0.10 13.99
CA LYS A 24 17.04 0.34 12.63
C LYS A 24 17.91 -0.37 11.58
N PRO A 25 17.35 -0.69 10.39
CA PRO A 25 18.13 -1.19 9.27
C PRO A 25 19.32 -0.28 8.95
N SER A 26 20.45 -0.85 8.56
CA SER A 26 21.63 -0.08 8.19
C SER A 26 21.39 0.71 6.90
N LEU A 27 21.83 1.97 6.89
CA LEU A 27 21.80 2.84 5.70
C LEU A 27 22.59 2.25 4.54
N ASN A 28 22.18 2.58 3.31
CA ASN A 28 22.77 2.10 2.05
C ASN A 28 22.76 0.58 1.85
N VAL A 29 22.24 -0.20 2.79
CA VAL A 29 22.00 -1.64 2.61
C VAL A 29 20.65 -1.83 1.93
N ARG A 30 20.58 -2.86 1.10
CA ARG A 30 19.35 -3.33 0.48
C ARG A 30 18.94 -4.60 1.21
N GLU A 31 17.74 -4.61 1.80
CA GLU A 31 17.21 -5.83 2.41
C GLU A 31 17.00 -6.92 1.35
N LYS A 32 17.07 -8.17 1.77
CA LYS A 32 16.80 -9.31 0.91
C LYS A 32 15.41 -9.16 0.28
N GLY A 33 15.28 -9.45 -1.02
CA GLY A 33 13.99 -9.33 -1.72
C GLY A 33 13.61 -7.91 -2.16
N MET A 34 14.33 -6.87 -1.72
CA MET A 34 14.06 -5.50 -2.13
C MET A 34 14.93 -5.06 -3.31
N ALA A 35 14.39 -4.22 -4.19
CA ALA A 35 15.16 -3.58 -5.27
C ALA A 35 15.81 -2.25 -4.85
N VAL A 36 15.38 -1.68 -3.73
CA VAL A 36 15.71 -0.32 -3.29
C VAL A 36 16.45 -0.36 -1.96
N THR A 37 17.38 0.57 -1.76
CA THR A 37 18.18 0.68 -0.54
C THR A 37 17.42 1.35 0.60
N ASN A 38 17.87 1.09 1.83
CA ASN A 38 17.27 1.64 3.05
C ASN A 38 17.30 3.18 3.11
N ASP A 39 18.32 3.82 2.54
CA ASP A 39 18.42 5.29 2.50
C ASP A 39 17.38 5.95 1.58
N VAL A 40 17.00 5.29 0.49
CA VAL A 40 15.91 5.77 -0.36
C VAL A 40 14.58 5.63 0.37
N ILE A 41 14.39 4.52 1.08
CA ILE A 41 13.16 4.26 1.85
C ILE A 41 13.03 5.25 3.01
N ASP A 42 14.13 5.55 3.72
CA ASP A 42 14.14 6.59 4.76
C ASP A 42 13.75 7.95 4.17
N ARG A 43 14.26 8.31 2.99
CA ARG A 43 13.84 9.53 2.27
C ARG A 43 12.37 9.51 1.85
N CYS A 44 11.80 8.34 1.53
CA CYS A 44 10.36 8.19 1.26
C CYS A 44 9.55 8.45 2.53
N GLU A 45 9.92 7.79 3.65
CA GLU A 45 9.30 7.99 4.97
C GLU A 45 9.40 9.46 5.41
N ASP A 46 10.50 10.14 5.07
CA ASP A 46 10.68 11.54 5.40
C ASP A 46 9.81 12.49 4.59
N SER A 47 9.54 12.14 3.33
CA SER A 47 8.75 12.94 2.38
C SER A 47 7.24 12.76 2.58
N TYR A 48 6.82 11.65 3.19
CA TYR A 48 5.42 11.32 3.36
C TYR A 48 4.79 12.09 4.53
N LEU A 49 4.25 13.27 4.23
CA LEU A 49 3.59 14.15 5.21
C LEU A 49 2.36 13.51 5.87
N ALA A 50 1.68 12.56 5.21
CA ALA A 50 0.55 11.85 5.83
C ALA A 50 0.97 10.98 7.04
N ALA A 51 2.22 10.50 7.06
CA ALA A 51 2.81 9.81 8.21
C ALA A 51 3.33 10.78 9.30
N LYS A 52 3.55 12.05 8.93
CA LYS A 52 4.05 13.13 9.80
C LYS A 52 2.92 14.13 10.09
N ASP A 53 2.02 13.76 11.00
CA ASP A 53 1.18 14.70 11.75
C ASP A 53 0.27 15.66 10.93
N TYR A 54 -0.75 15.13 10.26
CA TYR A 54 -2.08 15.77 10.33
C TYR A 54 -2.87 15.18 11.50
N HIS A 55 -2.31 15.32 12.70
CA HIS A 55 -3.08 15.18 13.92
C HIS A 55 -4.06 16.36 14.01
N ILE A 56 -5.20 16.25 13.33
CA ILE A 56 -6.42 16.79 13.94
C ILE A 56 -6.44 16.11 15.31
N ARG A 57 -6.25 16.89 16.38
CA ARG A 57 -6.36 16.38 17.74
C ARG A 57 -7.78 15.89 17.94
N ILE A 58 -8.02 14.62 17.59
CA ILE A 58 -9.29 13.96 17.85
C ILE A 58 -9.43 13.96 19.37
N SER A 59 -10.53 14.54 19.87
CA SER A 59 -10.77 14.66 21.30
C SER A 59 -10.56 13.32 22.00
N LYS A 60 -10.08 13.34 23.24
CA LYS A 60 -9.97 12.15 24.08
C LYS A 60 -11.35 11.49 24.33
N ASP A 61 -12.43 12.20 24.04
CA ASP A 61 -13.81 11.77 24.24
C ASP A 61 -14.31 10.79 23.17
N TYR A 62 -13.58 10.60 22.06
CA TYR A 62 -13.94 9.63 21.04
C TYR A 62 -13.37 8.25 21.38
N SER A 63 -14.26 7.25 21.48
CA SER A 63 -13.90 5.85 21.72
C SER A 63 -13.09 5.24 20.58
N ASP A 64 -13.42 5.61 19.34
CA ASP A 64 -12.70 5.23 18.11
C ASP A 64 -12.17 6.48 17.40
N LYS A 65 -10.89 6.45 17.01
CA LYS A 65 -10.22 7.56 16.32
C LYS A 65 -10.27 7.44 14.79
N GLY A 66 -10.81 6.35 14.26
CA GLY A 66 -11.07 6.18 12.85
C GLY A 66 -11.33 4.74 12.45
N LEU A 67 -11.29 4.48 11.14
CA LEU A 67 -11.50 3.18 10.53
C LEU A 67 -10.33 2.88 9.59
N ILE A 68 -9.84 1.64 9.65
CA ILE A 68 -8.99 1.07 8.61
C ILE A 68 -9.86 0.12 7.80
N VAL A 69 -9.71 0.16 6.49
CA VAL A 69 -10.47 -0.68 5.56
C VAL A 69 -9.51 -1.43 4.66
N MET A 70 -9.85 -2.66 4.33
CA MET A 70 -9.21 -3.44 3.26
C MET A 70 -10.27 -3.69 2.21
N VAL A 71 -9.94 -3.31 0.98
CA VAL A 71 -10.78 -3.51 -0.19
C VAL A 71 -10.09 -4.47 -1.16
N CYS A 72 -10.89 -5.23 -1.91
CA CYS A 72 -10.37 -6.01 -3.02
C CYS A 72 -10.13 -5.11 -4.25
N ARG A 73 -9.50 -5.67 -5.30
CA ARG A 73 -9.30 -4.98 -6.60
C ARG A 73 -10.60 -4.45 -7.24
N HIS A 74 -11.76 -5.01 -6.86
CA HIS A 74 -13.08 -4.62 -7.38
C HIS A 74 -13.76 -3.52 -6.55
N ASP A 75 -13.01 -2.81 -5.70
CA ASP A 75 -13.51 -1.77 -4.79
C ASP A 75 -14.63 -2.26 -3.84
N ASN A 76 -14.61 -3.55 -3.48
CA ASN A 76 -15.50 -4.10 -2.45
C ASN A 76 -14.73 -4.30 -1.15
N VAL A 77 -15.35 -3.90 -0.05
CA VAL A 77 -14.78 -4.07 1.28
C VAL A 77 -14.69 -5.55 1.64
N ILE A 78 -13.52 -5.95 2.13
CA ILE A 78 -13.28 -7.25 2.75
C ILE A 78 -13.50 -7.11 4.25
N TRP A 79 -12.77 -6.19 4.91
CA TRP A 79 -12.87 -5.97 6.35
C TRP A 79 -12.71 -4.50 6.75
N PHE A 80 -13.34 -4.16 7.87
CA PHE A 80 -13.07 -2.95 8.64
C PHE A 80 -12.38 -3.29 9.96
N ILE A 81 -11.53 -2.37 10.41
CA ILE A 81 -11.01 -2.35 11.77
C ILE A 81 -11.26 -0.98 12.40
N ASN A 82 -11.85 -0.98 13.59
CA ASN A 82 -11.92 0.21 14.42
C ASN A 82 -10.55 0.55 14.99
N MET A 83 -10.09 1.77 14.72
CA MET A 83 -8.90 2.29 15.37
C MET A 83 -9.27 2.76 16.78
N GLY A 84 -8.90 1.97 17.78
CA GLY A 84 -9.08 2.33 19.18
C GLY A 84 -8.31 3.60 19.58
N PRO A 85 -8.33 3.98 20.87
CA PRO A 85 -7.82 5.28 21.34
C PRO A 85 -6.31 5.50 21.11
N ASN A 86 -5.56 4.45 20.79
CA ASN A 86 -4.13 4.49 20.49
C ASN A 86 -3.80 4.87 19.02
N GLY A 87 -4.79 5.20 18.19
CA GLY A 87 -4.60 5.71 16.83
C GLY A 87 -4.19 4.65 15.80
N GLU A 88 -3.88 5.11 14.58
CA GLU A 88 -3.38 4.27 13.48
C GLU A 88 -1.99 3.72 13.82
N LYS A 89 -1.81 2.42 13.59
CA LYS A 89 -0.53 1.74 13.76
C LYS A 89 -0.36 0.71 12.65
N ARG A 90 0.87 0.59 12.15
CA ARG A 90 1.26 -0.32 11.04
C ARG A 90 0.86 -1.79 11.26
N TYR A 91 0.75 -2.23 12.52
CA TYR A 91 0.32 -3.60 12.83
C TYR A 91 -1.11 -3.92 12.36
N PHE A 92 -1.97 -2.93 12.09
CA PHE A 92 -3.33 -3.19 11.64
C PHE A 92 -3.31 -3.77 10.23
N MET A 93 -2.49 -3.19 9.34
CA MET A 93 -2.27 -3.70 7.98
C MET A 93 -1.72 -5.12 8.03
N LEU A 94 -0.67 -5.36 8.80
CA LEU A 94 -0.08 -6.70 8.96
C LEU A 94 -1.09 -7.74 9.50
N ALA A 95 -1.92 -7.37 10.47
CA ALA A 95 -2.95 -8.26 10.98
C ALA A 95 -4.02 -8.56 9.91
N MET A 96 -4.45 -7.57 9.13
CA MET A 96 -5.39 -7.79 8.02
C MET A 96 -4.79 -8.65 6.91
N MET A 97 -3.51 -8.43 6.58
CA MET A 97 -2.78 -9.28 5.63
C MET A 97 -2.71 -10.72 6.13
N GLN A 98 -2.32 -10.93 7.39
CA GLN A 98 -2.24 -12.26 7.99
C GLN A 98 -3.60 -12.97 7.97
N LYS A 99 -4.68 -12.25 8.29
CA LYS A 99 -6.03 -12.81 8.17
C LYS A 99 -6.36 -13.17 6.72
N LEU A 100 -6.10 -12.28 5.75
CA LEU A 100 -6.38 -12.56 4.33
C LEU A 100 -5.62 -13.79 3.84
N LEU A 101 -4.33 -13.85 4.12
CA LEU A 101 -3.46 -14.92 3.67
C LEU A 101 -3.83 -16.26 4.31
N GLY A 102 -4.38 -16.27 5.53
CA GLY A 102 -4.89 -17.48 6.16
C GLY A 102 -6.16 -18.05 5.51
N GLU A 103 -6.90 -17.25 4.74
CA GLU A 103 -8.12 -17.67 4.02
C GLU A 103 -7.83 -18.01 2.54
N LEU A 104 -6.61 -17.75 2.06
CA LEU A 104 -6.23 -17.95 0.66
C LEU A 104 -5.32 -19.18 0.49
N PRO A 105 -5.38 -19.87 -0.67
CA PRO A 105 -4.46 -20.97 -0.95
C PRO A 105 -3.00 -20.51 -1.00
N GLU A 106 -2.10 -21.35 -0.49
CA GLU A 106 -0.64 -21.10 -0.50
C GLU A 106 -0.04 -20.95 -1.91
N SER A 107 -0.74 -21.44 -2.92
CA SER A 107 -0.31 -21.34 -4.32
C SER A 107 -0.58 -19.96 -4.96
N PHE A 108 -1.27 -19.06 -4.26
CA PHE A 108 -1.66 -17.77 -4.83
C PHE A 108 -0.53 -16.75 -4.70
N THR A 109 -0.45 -15.85 -5.68
CA THR A 109 0.31 -14.60 -5.56
C THR A 109 -0.66 -13.49 -5.18
N VAL A 110 -0.34 -12.72 -4.14
CA VAL A 110 -1.22 -11.69 -3.58
C VAL A 110 -0.52 -10.34 -3.61
N GLY A 111 -1.11 -9.39 -4.33
CA GLY A 111 -0.65 -8.00 -4.39
C GLY A 111 -1.32 -7.13 -3.34
N PHE A 112 -0.53 -6.38 -2.58
CA PHE A 112 -1.02 -5.40 -1.60
C PHE A 112 -0.66 -3.97 -2.00
N PHE A 113 -1.64 -3.09 -1.85
CA PHE A 113 -1.50 -1.65 -1.96
C PHE A 113 -1.47 -1.00 -0.58
N TYR A 114 -0.51 -0.11 -0.36
CA TYR A 114 -0.46 0.75 0.83
C TYR A 114 0.40 1.99 0.58
N ASP A 115 -0.01 3.13 1.12
CA ASP A 115 0.67 4.43 0.99
C ASP A 115 2.16 4.38 1.30
N VAL A 116 2.53 3.70 2.39
CA VAL A 116 3.92 3.54 2.84
C VAL A 116 4.39 2.08 2.72
N ILE A 117 3.94 1.39 1.67
CA ILE A 117 4.26 -0.03 1.46
C ILE A 117 5.76 -0.31 1.41
N CYS A 118 6.58 0.62 0.89
CA CYS A 118 8.03 0.43 0.80
C CYS A 118 8.68 0.29 2.18
N THR A 119 8.21 1.08 3.15
CA THR A 119 8.66 1.03 4.54
C THR A 119 8.19 -0.25 5.20
N MET A 120 6.94 -0.65 4.95
CA MET A 120 6.39 -1.90 5.48
C MET A 120 7.12 -3.12 4.91
N HIS A 121 7.36 -3.17 3.60
CA HIS A 121 8.09 -4.26 2.95
C HIS A 121 9.50 -4.41 3.51
N ARG A 122 10.23 -3.29 3.71
CA ARG A 122 11.53 -3.28 4.40
C ARG A 122 11.45 -3.88 5.79
N GLU A 123 10.47 -3.45 6.58
CA GLU A 123 10.29 -3.97 7.94
C GLU A 123 9.95 -5.45 7.94
N MET A 124 9.13 -5.91 6.99
CA MET A 124 8.78 -7.32 6.86
C MET A 124 10.00 -8.18 6.52
N GLU A 125 10.85 -7.74 5.60
CA GLU A 125 12.09 -8.45 5.25
C GLU A 125 13.12 -8.39 6.40
N HIS A 126 13.34 -7.21 6.98
CA HIS A 126 14.33 -7.04 8.04
C HIS A 126 13.96 -7.81 9.32
N TRP A 127 12.70 -7.73 9.74
CA TRP A 127 12.20 -8.37 10.97
C TRP A 127 11.59 -9.75 10.74
N GLN A 128 11.60 -10.22 9.48
CA GLN A 128 11.01 -11.50 9.08
C GLN A 128 9.54 -11.60 9.54
N LEU A 129 8.75 -10.56 9.24
CA LEU A 129 7.31 -10.55 9.51
C LEU A 129 6.59 -11.30 8.39
N LEU A 130 5.75 -12.29 8.75
CA LEU A 130 5.06 -13.19 7.82
C LEU A 130 6.04 -13.90 6.84
N PRO A 131 7.13 -14.51 7.33
CA PRO A 131 8.24 -14.95 6.48
C PRO A 131 7.84 -16.09 5.52
N LYS A 132 6.86 -16.91 5.91
CA LYS A 132 6.30 -17.96 5.05
C LYS A 132 5.52 -17.40 3.86
N CYS A 133 4.91 -16.22 4.04
CA CYS A 133 4.06 -15.61 3.02
C CYS A 133 4.83 -14.64 2.13
N LEU A 134 5.97 -14.07 2.58
CA LEU A 134 6.77 -13.13 1.79
C LEU A 134 6.97 -13.54 0.31
N PRO A 135 7.27 -14.83 -0.02
CA PRO A 135 7.41 -15.25 -1.41
C PRO A 135 6.13 -15.12 -2.27
N TRP A 136 4.96 -15.10 -1.65
CA TRP A 136 3.65 -14.96 -2.31
C TRP A 136 3.26 -13.50 -2.51
N LEU A 137 3.93 -12.57 -1.83
CA LEU A 137 3.50 -11.18 -1.75
C LEU A 137 4.13 -10.33 -2.85
N LYS A 138 3.30 -9.44 -3.40
CA LYS A 138 3.72 -8.33 -4.26
C LYS A 138 3.26 -7.04 -3.61
N PHE A 139 4.03 -5.98 -3.82
CA PHE A 139 3.83 -4.71 -3.13
C PHE A 139 3.77 -3.56 -4.12
N ALA A 140 2.78 -2.67 -3.97
CA ALA A 140 2.66 -1.44 -4.73
C ALA A 140 2.12 -0.29 -3.88
N THR A 141 2.47 0.93 -4.24
CA THR A 141 1.88 2.14 -3.69
C THR A 141 0.71 2.56 -4.59
N PRO A 142 -0.45 2.97 -4.07
CA PRO A 142 -1.53 3.49 -4.92
C PRO A 142 -1.05 4.63 -5.83
N VAL A 143 -1.63 4.74 -7.03
CA VAL A 143 -1.09 5.56 -8.11
C VAL A 143 -0.94 7.04 -7.75
N PHE A 144 -1.87 7.62 -6.98
CA PHE A 144 -1.77 9.03 -6.58
C PHE A 144 -0.69 9.24 -5.53
N HIS A 145 -0.53 8.27 -4.64
CA HIS A 145 0.45 8.29 -3.57
C HIS A 145 1.87 8.01 -4.05
N ALA A 146 2.02 7.23 -5.14
CA ALA A 146 3.30 6.81 -5.67
C ALA A 146 4.22 8.01 -6.01
N TYR A 147 3.67 9.12 -6.50
CA TYR A 147 4.45 10.32 -6.83
C TYR A 147 5.04 11.03 -5.60
N GLY A 148 4.54 10.75 -4.39
CA GLY A 148 5.13 11.22 -3.13
C GLY A 148 6.40 10.46 -2.71
N HIS A 149 6.72 9.35 -3.39
CA HIS A 149 7.90 8.55 -3.11
C HIS A 149 9.11 8.99 -3.94
N GLN A 150 10.30 8.64 -3.45
CA GLN A 150 11.54 8.87 -4.19
C GLN A 150 11.56 8.10 -5.52
N TRP A 151 12.20 8.65 -6.54
CA TRP A 151 12.19 8.07 -7.88
C TRP A 151 12.59 6.57 -7.94
N PRO A 152 13.68 6.10 -7.28
CA PRO A 152 14.00 4.67 -7.27
C PRO A 152 12.93 3.79 -6.59
N CYS A 153 12.23 4.34 -5.59
CA CYS A 153 11.07 3.69 -4.97
C CYS A 153 9.92 3.56 -5.98
N GLN A 154 9.61 4.63 -6.72
CA GLN A 154 8.58 4.60 -7.77
C GLN A 154 8.88 3.53 -8.83
N LEU A 155 10.14 3.36 -9.25
CA LEU A 155 10.50 2.31 -10.21
C LEU A 155 10.16 0.89 -9.75
N SER A 156 10.04 0.67 -8.44
CA SER A 156 9.81 -0.65 -7.85
C SER A 156 8.37 -0.85 -7.37
N TYR A 157 7.76 0.20 -6.80
CA TYR A 157 6.45 0.12 -6.14
C TYR A 157 5.34 0.86 -6.90
N HIS A 158 5.62 1.60 -7.97
CA HIS A 158 4.57 2.21 -8.76
C HIS A 158 3.84 1.10 -9.57
N PRO A 159 2.50 0.98 -9.47
CA PRO A 159 1.75 -0.15 -10.04
C PRO A 159 1.90 -0.23 -11.56
N TYR A 160 1.83 0.91 -12.26
CA TYR A 160 2.03 0.93 -13.72
C TYR A 160 3.46 0.63 -14.19
N LYS A 161 4.44 0.57 -13.28
CA LYS A 161 5.81 0.15 -13.59
C LYS A 161 6.08 -1.29 -13.16
N ASN A 162 5.10 -1.93 -12.52
CA ASN A 162 5.19 -3.27 -11.99
C ASN A 162 4.19 -4.19 -12.73
N PRO A 163 4.69 -5.17 -13.51
CA PRO A 163 3.81 -6.01 -14.33
C PRO A 163 2.80 -6.84 -13.52
N GLU A 164 3.07 -7.09 -12.24
CA GLU A 164 2.20 -7.86 -11.34
C GLU A 164 0.86 -7.15 -11.04
N PHE A 165 0.81 -5.82 -11.20
CA PHE A 165 -0.35 -5.00 -10.88
C PHE A 165 -1.15 -4.55 -12.10
N GLY A 166 -0.54 -4.58 -13.28
CA GLY A 166 -1.15 -4.14 -14.54
C GLY A 166 -1.67 -2.71 -14.43
N CYS A 167 -2.92 -2.49 -14.85
CA CYS A 167 -3.58 -1.17 -14.80
C CYS A 167 -4.37 -0.91 -13.49
N THR A 168 -4.10 -1.64 -12.41
CA THR A 168 -4.77 -1.41 -11.12
C THR A 168 -4.23 -0.13 -10.46
N ASP A 169 -5.13 0.78 -10.06
CA ASP A 169 -4.75 2.06 -9.45
C ASP A 169 -4.41 1.95 -7.96
N GLY A 170 -5.08 1.05 -7.22
CA GLY A 170 -4.91 0.88 -5.78
C GLY A 170 -5.71 1.85 -4.91
N GLU A 171 -6.59 2.66 -5.49
CA GLU A 171 -7.29 3.80 -4.82
C GLU A 171 -8.68 3.43 -4.28
N GLY A 172 -8.93 2.13 -4.06
CA GLY A 172 -10.25 1.64 -3.66
C GLY A 172 -10.65 2.07 -2.24
N CYS A 173 -9.68 2.25 -1.33
CA CYS A 173 -9.94 2.71 0.03
C CYS A 173 -10.47 4.17 0.02
N GLU A 174 -9.92 5.00 -0.84
CA GLU A 174 -10.26 6.41 -1.06
C GLU A 174 -11.67 6.55 -1.62
N ARG A 175 -12.03 5.68 -2.56
CA ARG A 175 -13.41 5.56 -3.06
C ARG A 175 -14.38 5.15 -1.95
N GLU A 176 -14.00 4.18 -1.12
CA GLU A 176 -14.82 3.75 0.03
C GLU A 176 -15.00 4.88 1.06
N TRP A 177 -13.92 5.59 1.44
CA TRP A 177 -14.01 6.71 2.37
C TRP A 177 -14.92 7.83 1.84
N ASN A 178 -14.91 8.08 0.53
CA ASN A 178 -15.84 9.01 -0.08
C ASN A 178 -17.31 8.55 0.05
N LEU A 179 -17.60 7.25 -0.12
CA LEU A 179 -18.94 6.69 0.04
C LEU A 179 -19.44 6.76 1.50
N LEU A 180 -18.53 6.67 2.47
CA LEU A 180 -18.80 6.78 3.90
C LEU A 180 -18.82 8.23 4.42
N ASN A 181 -18.37 9.21 3.64
CA ASN A 181 -18.24 10.60 4.08
C ASN A 181 -19.56 11.16 4.68
N GLY A 182 -20.69 10.83 4.06
CA GLY A 182 -22.01 11.30 4.51
C GLY A 182 -22.43 10.85 5.91
N ILE A 183 -21.83 9.79 6.46
CA ILE A 183 -22.15 9.30 7.81
C ILE A 183 -21.14 9.77 8.88
N ILE A 184 -20.08 10.50 8.51
CA ILE A 184 -19.04 10.94 9.45
C ILE A 184 -19.62 11.76 10.60
N LEU A 185 -20.46 12.75 10.29
CA LEU A 185 -21.04 13.64 11.29
C LEU A 185 -21.91 12.87 12.30
N THR A 186 -22.77 11.97 11.82
CA THR A 186 -23.62 11.14 12.66
C THR A 186 -22.79 10.18 13.52
N CYS A 187 -21.76 9.57 12.94
CA CYS A 187 -20.89 8.63 13.67
C CYS A 187 -20.07 9.30 14.78
N ARG A 188 -19.74 10.60 14.66
CA ARG A 188 -18.99 11.35 15.70
C ARG A 188 -19.77 11.47 17.00
N ILE A 189 -21.09 11.66 16.93
CA ILE A 189 -21.94 11.86 18.12
C ILE A 189 -22.64 10.58 18.59
N SER A 190 -22.45 9.47 17.88
CA SER A 190 -23.10 8.19 18.16
C SER A 190 -22.33 7.37 19.18
N GLY A 191 -23.04 6.70 20.08
CA GLY A 191 -22.45 5.67 20.94
C GLY A 191 -21.91 4.47 20.12
N PHE A 192 -21.02 3.68 20.72
CA PHE A 192 -20.29 2.59 20.05
C PHE A 192 -21.18 1.65 19.22
N HIS A 193 -22.23 1.09 19.82
CA HIS A 193 -23.12 0.15 19.13
C HIS A 193 -23.92 0.80 18.00
N HIS A 194 -24.35 2.06 18.19
CA HIS A 194 -25.11 2.79 17.16
C HIS A 194 -24.22 3.15 15.97
N ARG A 195 -22.98 3.58 16.23
CA ARG A 195 -21.96 3.82 15.20
C ARG A 195 -21.71 2.55 14.37
N LEU A 196 -21.50 1.41 15.02
CA LEU A 196 -21.33 0.12 14.33
C LEU A 196 -22.54 -0.23 13.46
N PHE A 197 -23.75 -0.05 13.97
CA PHE A 197 -24.97 -0.30 13.21
C PHE A 197 -25.07 0.59 11.97
N ILE A 198 -24.79 1.89 12.09
CA ILE A 198 -24.81 2.83 10.95
C ILE A 198 -23.79 2.42 9.88
N ILE A 199 -22.53 2.17 10.28
CA ILE A 199 -21.46 1.78 9.36
C ILE A 199 -21.83 0.48 8.64
N ASN A 200 -22.24 -0.55 9.38
CA ASN A 200 -22.60 -1.85 8.80
C ASN A 200 -23.78 -1.74 7.84
N THR A 201 -24.80 -0.94 8.20
CA THR A 201 -25.98 -0.73 7.35
C THR A 201 -25.61 0.00 6.06
N LYS A 202 -24.77 1.04 6.17
CA LYS A 202 -24.28 1.79 5.01
C LYS A 202 -23.41 0.90 4.11
N GLN A 203 -22.52 0.10 4.68
CA GLN A 203 -21.69 -0.82 3.92
C GLN A 203 -22.51 -1.87 3.18
N ALA A 204 -23.48 -2.51 3.85
CA ALA A 204 -24.33 -3.51 3.22
C ALA A 204 -25.10 -2.94 2.02
N TYR A 205 -25.50 -1.66 2.08
CA TYR A 205 -26.07 -0.97 0.94
C TYR A 205 -25.04 -0.76 -0.18
N ILE A 206 -23.83 -0.27 0.14
CA ILE A 206 -22.74 -0.07 -0.82
C ILE A 206 -22.39 -1.38 -1.53
N ASP A 207 -22.14 -2.46 -0.78
CA ASP A 207 -21.78 -3.77 -1.31
C ASP A 207 -22.84 -4.28 -2.30
N LYS A 208 -24.13 -4.11 -1.97
CA LYS A 208 -25.22 -4.47 -2.87
C LYS A 208 -25.17 -3.66 -4.17
N GLN A 209 -24.89 -2.35 -4.10
CA GLN A 209 -24.78 -1.52 -5.29
C GLN A 209 -23.56 -1.89 -6.14
N ASN A 210 -22.43 -2.17 -5.51
CA ASN A 210 -21.20 -2.56 -6.20
C ASN A 210 -21.37 -3.91 -6.90
N LEU A 211 -21.98 -4.89 -6.23
CA LEU A 211 -22.28 -6.20 -6.83
C LEU A 211 -23.21 -6.08 -8.05
N LEU A 212 -24.24 -5.24 -7.98
CA LEU A 212 -25.14 -5.01 -9.12
C LEU A 212 -24.42 -4.38 -10.32
N LYS A 213 -23.39 -3.56 -10.07
CA LYS A 213 -22.62 -2.86 -11.10
C LYS A 213 -21.34 -3.59 -11.51
N LEU A 214 -21.04 -4.74 -10.90
CA LEU A 214 -19.74 -5.40 -11.04
C LEU A 214 -19.43 -5.78 -12.50
N ALA A 215 -20.41 -6.24 -13.26
CA ALA A 215 -20.23 -6.59 -14.67
C ALA A 215 -19.91 -5.35 -15.53
N SER A 216 -20.65 -4.25 -15.35
CA SER A 216 -20.38 -2.99 -16.05
C SER A 216 -19.04 -2.39 -15.65
N TRP A 217 -18.66 -2.50 -14.37
CA TRP A 217 -17.37 -2.06 -13.88
C TRP A 217 -16.24 -2.87 -14.53
N GLN A 218 -16.33 -4.20 -14.57
CA GLN A 218 -15.31 -5.04 -15.21
C GLN A 218 -15.17 -4.72 -16.70
N LYS A 219 -16.29 -4.51 -17.40
CA LYS A 219 -16.29 -4.09 -18.80
C LYS A 219 -15.52 -2.78 -18.99
N HIS A 220 -15.81 -1.76 -18.17
CA HIS A 220 -15.14 -0.47 -18.24
C HIS A 220 -13.64 -0.60 -17.97
N GLN A 221 -13.25 -1.36 -16.94
CA GLN A 221 -11.83 -1.60 -16.64
C GLN A 221 -11.09 -2.29 -17.79
N PHE A 222 -11.76 -3.21 -18.49
CA PHE A 222 -11.20 -3.88 -19.66
C PHE A 222 -11.05 -2.92 -20.86
N GLU A 223 -12.07 -2.11 -21.14
CA GLU A 223 -12.03 -1.10 -22.20
C GLU A 223 -10.93 -0.07 -21.94
N ASP A 224 -10.80 0.43 -20.71
CA ASP A 224 -9.76 1.37 -20.30
C ASP A 224 -8.35 0.77 -20.42
N ALA A 225 -8.17 -0.50 -20.02
CA ALA A 225 -6.89 -1.19 -20.16
C ALA A 225 -6.53 -1.40 -21.64
N THR A 226 -7.52 -1.72 -22.48
CA THR A 226 -7.32 -1.89 -23.93
C THR A 226 -6.93 -0.57 -24.60
N ALA A 227 -7.63 0.52 -24.28
CA ALA A 227 -7.32 1.85 -24.81
C ALA A 227 -5.90 2.30 -24.41
N LYS A 228 -5.48 2.04 -23.17
CA LYS A 228 -4.10 2.32 -22.71
C LYS A 228 -3.05 1.49 -23.45
N LEU A 229 -3.36 0.23 -23.77
CA LEU A 229 -2.47 -0.62 -24.55
C LEU A 229 -2.31 -0.07 -25.97
N GLU A 230 -3.41 0.25 -26.64
CA GLU A 230 -3.40 0.82 -28.00
C GLU A 230 -2.63 2.14 -28.05
N GLU A 231 -2.83 3.02 -27.04
CA GLU A 231 -2.07 4.28 -26.93
C GLU A 231 -0.57 4.03 -26.74
N ALA A 232 -0.20 3.07 -25.89
CA ALA A 232 1.19 2.72 -25.64
C ALA A 232 1.87 2.12 -26.88
N GLU A 233 1.20 1.21 -27.58
CA GLU A 233 1.69 0.63 -28.84
C GLU A 233 1.87 1.70 -29.91
N ALA A 234 0.88 2.58 -30.09
CA ALA A 234 0.99 3.69 -31.03
C ALA A 234 2.10 4.69 -30.66
N ALA A 235 2.39 4.88 -29.38
CA ALA A 235 3.51 5.70 -28.92
C ALA A 235 4.86 5.04 -29.24
N LEU A 236 4.98 3.72 -29.05
CA LEU A 236 6.19 2.96 -29.39
C LEU A 236 6.46 2.99 -30.90
N ASP A 237 5.44 2.82 -31.73
CA ASP A 237 5.57 2.86 -33.19
C ASP A 237 6.10 4.21 -33.69
N ARG A 238 5.74 5.31 -33.03
CA ARG A 238 6.22 6.66 -33.38
C ARG A 238 7.68 6.91 -33.06
N LEU A 239 8.31 6.11 -32.20
CA LEU A 239 9.70 6.31 -31.79
C LEU A 239 10.69 5.80 -32.84
N TRP A 240 10.27 4.94 -33.78
CA TRP A 240 11.14 4.29 -34.77
C TRP A 240 12.37 3.59 -34.15
N ILE A 241 12.28 3.23 -32.87
CA ILE A 241 13.32 2.51 -32.13
C ILE A 241 12.81 1.08 -31.91
N PRO A 242 13.61 0.04 -32.23
CA PRO A 242 13.22 -1.34 -31.97
C PRO A 242 12.87 -1.57 -30.49
N LEU A 243 11.79 -2.30 -30.22
CA LEU A 243 11.31 -2.55 -28.85
C LEU A 243 12.39 -3.15 -27.94
N ASP A 244 13.27 -4.00 -28.49
CA ASP A 244 14.37 -4.60 -27.72
C ASP A 244 15.37 -3.56 -27.22
N LYS A 245 15.64 -2.51 -28.00
CA LYS A 245 16.50 -1.39 -27.58
C LYS A 245 15.87 -0.57 -26.47
N ILE A 246 14.55 -0.40 -26.51
CA ILE A 246 13.79 0.28 -25.46
C ILE A 246 13.83 -0.54 -24.16
N LYS A 247 13.66 -1.86 -24.26
CA LYS A 247 13.77 -2.79 -23.10
C LYS A 247 15.18 -2.80 -22.51
N GLU A 248 16.22 -2.80 -23.35
CA GLU A 248 17.63 -2.68 -22.92
C GLU A 248 17.84 -1.37 -22.15
N ALA A 249 17.42 -0.23 -22.72
CA ALA A 249 17.54 1.07 -22.07
C ALA A 249 16.75 1.16 -20.75
N TRP A 250 15.55 0.56 -20.71
CA TRP A 250 14.76 0.47 -19.48
C TRP A 250 15.46 -0.38 -18.40
N ALA A 251 16.03 -1.52 -18.78
CA ALA A 251 16.79 -2.36 -17.86
C ALA A 251 18.05 -1.66 -17.34
N GLU A 252 18.75 -0.92 -18.21
CA GLU A 252 19.90 -0.09 -17.83
C GLU A 252 19.49 1.01 -16.85
N GLN A 253 18.38 1.70 -17.11
CA GLN A 253 17.82 2.71 -16.21
C GLN A 253 17.49 2.12 -14.84
N LEU A 254 16.77 0.99 -14.79
CA LEU A 254 16.46 0.30 -13.54
C LEU A 254 17.73 -0.05 -12.77
N SER A 255 18.70 -0.67 -13.46
CA SER A 255 19.96 -1.08 -12.83
C SER A 255 20.73 0.10 -12.23
N THR A 256 20.79 1.23 -12.95
CA THR A 256 21.51 2.43 -12.54
C THR A 256 20.81 3.14 -11.38
N GLN A 257 19.49 3.29 -11.44
CA GLN A 257 18.75 4.10 -10.49
C GLN A 257 18.37 3.33 -9.23
N GLN A 258 18.34 1.99 -9.29
CA GLN A 258 18.19 1.14 -8.12
C GLN A 258 19.53 0.75 -7.48
N ALA A 259 20.66 0.93 -8.17
CA ALA A 259 21.99 0.65 -7.62
C ALA A 259 22.22 1.40 -6.30
N GLN A 260 23.05 0.80 -5.44
CA GLN A 260 23.49 1.49 -4.23
C GLN A 260 24.20 2.79 -4.63
N PRO A 261 23.80 3.95 -4.08
CA PRO A 261 24.58 5.17 -4.29
C PRO A 261 25.99 4.93 -3.75
N PRO A 262 27.04 5.44 -4.43
CA PRO A 262 28.39 5.35 -3.91
C PRO A 262 28.42 5.96 -2.51
N LEU A 263 29.12 5.29 -1.59
CA LEU A 263 29.32 5.81 -0.23
C LEU A 263 29.89 7.23 -0.35
N PRO A 264 29.36 8.22 0.39
CA PRO A 264 29.97 9.54 0.41
C PRO A 264 31.44 9.36 0.79
N GLU A 265 32.36 9.76 -0.10
CA GLU A 265 33.75 9.89 0.32
C GLU A 265 33.78 10.88 1.48
N LYS A 266 34.51 10.54 2.56
CA LYS A 266 34.88 11.55 3.54
C LYS A 266 35.51 12.72 2.77
N ASP A 267 35.02 13.92 3.04
CA ASP A 267 35.49 15.17 2.43
C ASP A 267 35.10 15.42 0.96
N ALA A 268 34.11 14.69 0.41
CA ALA A 268 33.59 14.95 -0.95
C ALA A 268 33.12 16.40 -1.17
N GLY A 269 32.54 17.03 -0.13
CA GLY A 269 32.15 18.44 -0.17
C GLY A 269 33.34 19.41 -0.14
N ALA A 270 34.47 19.01 0.44
CA ALA A 270 35.70 19.82 0.45
C ALA A 270 36.45 19.74 -0.88
N LYS A 271 36.45 18.56 -1.53
CA LYS A 271 37.04 18.35 -2.86
C LYS A 271 36.27 19.01 -4.01
N ALA A 272 34.97 19.26 -3.85
CA ALA A 272 34.15 19.89 -4.90
C ALA A 272 34.31 21.42 -5.00
N ILE A 273 35.09 22.02 -4.09
CA ILE A 273 35.32 23.47 -3.98
C ILE A 273 36.76 23.84 -4.42
N GLU A 274 37.62 22.85 -4.70
CA GLU A 274 38.93 23.04 -5.37
C GLU A 274 38.80 22.89 -6.90
#